data_AF-A0A150AC99-F1
#
_entry.id   AF-A0A150AC99-F1
#
_cell.length_a   1.000
_cell.length_b   1.000
_cell.length_c   1.000
_cell.angle_alpha   90.00
_cell.angle_beta   90.00
_cell.angle_gamma   90.00
#
_symmetry.space_group_name_H-M   'P 1'
#
loop_
_entity.id
_entity.type
_entity.pdbx_description
1 polymer ?
#
loop_
_entity_poly.entity_id
_entity_poly.type
_entity_poly.pdbx_seq_one_letter_code
_entity_poly.pdbx_strand_id
1 'polypeptide(L)'
;MNKQILLTLSASFLIYACGDLKKETSTNEKVEVLTEVDQGSSSTLNKTSKSKWLAFHQISETIFPNEGTPLTSNPNLVRYGLFEEDKQLFEKTFMYSPDSTYYIDMDSYGLEIVENNDGSLEYMGREIDIKVYLVKVAEEDSSAIELMMCGTPCFPEEAYWEDKSTVSILGMSYNDRTEKVYPTLWKYNIKTNAFVKFLAQQEVNNIGHENYFEKYRLKKILSSKEK
;
A
#
# COMPACT_ATOMS: atom_id res chain seq x y z
N MET A 1 5.69 55.51 -21.42
CA MET A 1 4.23 55.42 -21.67
C MET A 1 3.67 54.37 -20.73
N ASN A 2 3.03 54.81 -19.64
CA ASN A 2 2.44 53.97 -18.61
C ASN A 2 1.08 53.42 -19.09
N LYS A 3 0.87 52.11 -18.99
CA LYS A 3 -0.46 51.51 -19.05
C LYS A 3 -0.72 50.76 -17.75
N GLN A 4 -1.60 51.33 -16.94
CA GLN A 4 -2.19 50.69 -15.76
C GLN A 4 -3.09 49.54 -16.22
N ILE A 5 -2.97 48.38 -15.57
CA ILE A 5 -3.86 47.24 -15.74
C ILE A 5 -4.78 47.19 -14.51
N LEU A 6 -6.08 47.22 -14.78
CA LEU A 6 -7.18 47.26 -13.82
C LEU A 6 -7.46 45.83 -13.32
N LEU A 7 -7.39 45.62 -12.00
CA LEU A 7 -7.83 44.40 -11.32
C LEU A 7 -9.34 44.43 -11.11
N THR A 8 -10.07 43.46 -11.65
CA THR A 8 -11.48 43.20 -11.30
C THR A 8 -11.56 41.99 -10.37
N LEU A 9 -11.94 42.27 -9.12
CA LEU A 9 -12.24 41.30 -8.07
C LEU A 9 -13.67 40.80 -8.26
N SER A 10 -13.86 39.53 -8.65
CA SER A 10 -15.19 38.90 -8.68
C SER A 10 -15.37 38.05 -7.42
N ALA A 11 -16.15 38.57 -6.46
CA ALA A 11 -16.63 37.85 -5.31
C ALA A 11 -17.83 36.98 -5.72
N SER A 12 -17.66 35.65 -5.68
CA SER A 12 -18.78 34.71 -5.83
C SER A 12 -19.11 34.12 -4.47
N PHE A 13 -20.27 34.54 -3.95
CA PHE A 13 -21.03 33.87 -2.90
C PHE A 13 -21.42 32.47 -3.36
N LEU A 14 -21.17 31.45 -2.54
CA LEU A 14 -21.92 30.19 -2.59
C LEU A 14 -22.38 29.82 -1.19
N ILE A 15 -23.65 29.45 -1.18
CA ILE A 15 -24.60 29.50 -0.07
C ILE A 15 -24.59 28.14 0.63
N TYR A 16 -24.59 28.18 1.97
CA TYR A 16 -24.84 27.06 2.87
C TYR A 16 -26.18 26.38 2.55
N ALA A 17 -26.16 25.06 2.32
CA ALA A 17 -27.35 24.22 2.39
C ALA A 17 -27.16 23.21 3.54
N CYS A 18 -27.79 23.53 4.68
CA CYS A 18 -27.97 22.63 5.81
C CYS A 18 -29.10 21.65 5.44
N GLY A 19 -28.77 20.37 5.26
CA GLY A 19 -29.75 19.30 5.10
C GLY A 19 -29.90 18.54 6.42
N ASP A 20 -31.11 18.63 6.99
CA ASP A 20 -31.50 18.00 8.26
C ASP A 20 -31.30 16.48 8.27
N LEU A 21 -30.52 16.01 9.25
CA LEU A 21 -30.39 14.62 9.66
C LEU A 21 -31.68 14.16 10.34
N LYS A 22 -32.46 13.31 9.66
CA LYS A 22 -33.51 12.50 10.30
C LYS A 22 -32.87 11.37 11.10
N LYS A 23 -33.13 11.43 12.40
CA LYS A 23 -32.82 10.45 13.44
C LYS A 23 -33.88 9.35 13.38
N GLU A 24 -33.53 8.16 12.91
CA GLU A 24 -34.37 6.98 13.08
C GLU A 24 -33.97 6.18 14.32
N THR A 25 -35.00 5.78 15.04
CA THR A 25 -35.00 5.25 16.38
C THR A 25 -34.74 3.75 16.35
N SER A 26 -33.77 3.35 17.17
CA SER A 26 -33.50 2.00 17.65
C SER A 26 -34.78 1.24 18.01
N THR A 27 -34.95 0.05 17.41
CA THR A 27 -35.84 -0.98 17.93
C THR A 27 -34.95 -2.10 18.47
N ASN A 28 -35.01 -2.27 19.79
CA ASN A 28 -34.45 -3.41 20.52
C ASN A 28 -35.13 -4.69 20.04
N GLU A 29 -34.37 -5.57 19.38
CA GLU A 29 -34.74 -6.97 19.25
C GLU A 29 -33.86 -7.83 20.16
N LYS A 30 -34.55 -8.78 20.78
CA LYS A 30 -34.21 -9.48 22.00
C LYS A 30 -33.28 -10.65 21.67
N VAL A 31 -32.15 -10.64 22.34
CA VAL A 31 -31.23 -11.74 22.66
C VAL A 31 -31.85 -13.14 22.50
N GLU A 32 -31.34 -13.89 21.52
CA GLU A 32 -31.37 -15.35 21.53
C GLU A 32 -29.93 -15.83 21.76
N VAL A 33 -29.69 -16.34 22.97
CA VAL A 33 -28.43 -16.99 23.35
C VAL A 33 -28.39 -18.35 22.66
N LEU A 34 -27.74 -18.40 21.49
CA LEU A 34 -27.27 -19.64 20.91
C LEU A 34 -25.86 -19.89 21.43
N THR A 35 -25.78 -20.73 22.46
CA THR A 35 -24.58 -21.48 22.81
C THR A 35 -24.25 -22.42 21.66
N GLU A 36 -23.44 -21.95 20.72
CA GLU A 36 -22.77 -22.85 19.79
C GLU A 36 -21.54 -23.47 20.45
N VAL A 37 -21.56 -24.79 20.36
CA VAL A 37 -20.60 -25.75 20.88
C VAL A 37 -19.23 -25.48 20.25
N ASP A 38 -18.28 -25.09 21.08
CA ASP A 38 -16.86 -25.03 20.74
C ASP A 38 -16.35 -26.46 20.50
N GLN A 39 -16.46 -26.90 19.24
CA GLN A 39 -15.80 -28.08 18.72
C GLN A 39 -15.19 -27.73 17.37
N GLY A 40 -13.89 -27.44 17.38
CA GLY A 40 -13.06 -27.64 16.21
C GLY A 40 -12.05 -26.53 15.95
N SER A 41 -10.85 -26.72 16.51
CA SER A 41 -9.60 -26.35 15.85
C SER A 41 -9.56 -24.94 15.24
N SER A 42 -9.64 -23.91 16.10
CA SER A 42 -9.06 -22.61 15.77
C SER A 42 -7.53 -22.73 15.77
N SER A 43 -6.99 -23.41 14.74
CA SER A 43 -5.66 -23.09 14.27
C SER A 43 -5.76 -21.63 13.84
N THR A 44 -5.13 -20.74 14.59
CA THR A 44 -4.75 -19.41 14.14
C THR A 44 -3.84 -19.61 12.94
N LEU A 45 -4.46 -19.88 11.77
CA LEU A 45 -3.78 -19.95 10.50
C LEU A 45 -3.09 -18.59 10.40
N ASN A 46 -1.76 -18.61 10.52
CA ASN A 46 -0.93 -17.45 10.27
C ASN A 46 -1.25 -17.01 8.84
N LYS A 47 -2.22 -16.10 8.70
CA LYS A 47 -2.65 -15.60 7.41
C LYS A 47 -1.43 -14.95 6.78
N THR A 48 -1.03 -15.47 5.62
CA THR A 48 0.06 -14.89 4.81
C THR A 48 -0.28 -13.44 4.49
N SER A 49 0.73 -12.60 4.17
CA SER A 49 0.49 -11.21 3.74
C SER A 49 -0.50 -11.16 2.56
N LYS A 50 -0.40 -12.13 1.63
CA LYS A 50 -1.36 -12.29 0.53
C LYS A 50 -2.79 -12.48 1.02
N SER A 51 -3.03 -13.44 1.89
CA SER A 51 -4.39 -13.73 2.37
C SER A 51 -4.97 -12.57 3.22
N LYS A 52 -4.11 -11.78 3.91
CA LYS A 52 -4.54 -10.56 4.61
C LYS A 52 -4.97 -9.47 3.63
N TRP A 53 -4.16 -9.21 2.60
CA TRP A 53 -4.47 -8.23 1.56
C TRP A 53 -5.73 -8.58 0.77
N LEU A 54 -5.87 -9.85 0.37
CA LEU A 54 -7.08 -10.34 -0.30
C LEU A 54 -8.33 -10.22 0.56
N ALA A 55 -8.23 -10.57 1.85
CA ALA A 55 -9.34 -10.43 2.78
C ALA A 55 -9.74 -8.96 3.00
N PHE A 56 -8.77 -8.05 3.09
CA PHE A 56 -9.03 -6.63 3.25
C PHE A 56 -9.87 -6.05 2.10
N HIS A 57 -9.52 -6.42 0.86
CA HIS A 57 -10.23 -5.98 -0.33
C HIS A 57 -11.42 -6.86 -0.74
N GLN A 58 -11.72 -7.91 0.05
CA GLN A 58 -12.80 -8.88 -0.24
C GLN A 58 -12.63 -9.57 -1.61
N ILE A 59 -11.39 -9.90 -1.96
CA ILE A 59 -11.00 -10.51 -3.23
C ILE A 59 -10.79 -12.02 -3.06
N SER A 60 -11.29 -12.82 -4.00
CA SER A 60 -10.99 -14.27 -4.06
C SER A 60 -9.55 -14.52 -4.51
N GLU A 61 -8.87 -15.52 -3.94
CA GLU A 61 -7.52 -15.90 -4.39
C GLU A 61 -7.47 -16.37 -5.86
N THR A 62 -8.60 -16.86 -6.39
CA THR A 62 -8.74 -17.38 -7.76
C THR A 62 -8.95 -16.28 -8.80
N ILE A 63 -8.96 -15.00 -8.42
CA ILE A 63 -9.23 -13.88 -9.33
C ILE A 63 -8.10 -13.66 -10.35
N PHE A 64 -6.88 -14.08 -10.00
CA PHE A 64 -5.71 -13.90 -10.83
C PHE A 64 -5.62 -15.00 -11.88
N PRO A 65 -5.29 -14.68 -13.14
CA PRO A 65 -5.08 -15.69 -14.15
C PRO A 65 -3.87 -16.57 -13.82
N ASN A 66 -3.87 -17.80 -14.34
CA ASN A 66 -2.74 -18.73 -14.19
C ASN A 66 -1.49 -18.26 -14.96
N GLU A 67 -1.68 -17.46 -16.00
CA GLU A 67 -0.62 -16.90 -16.83
C GLU A 67 -0.59 -15.38 -16.71
N GLY A 68 0.61 -14.83 -16.54
CA GLY A 68 0.83 -13.39 -16.45
C GLY A 68 1.49 -12.83 -17.71
N THR A 69 1.49 -11.51 -17.83
CA THR A 69 2.17 -10.79 -18.90
C THR A 69 3.60 -10.45 -18.47
N PRO A 70 4.65 -10.93 -19.17
CA PRO A 70 6.01 -10.47 -18.93
C PRO A 70 6.12 -8.95 -19.13
N LEU A 71 6.72 -8.27 -18.17
CA LEU A 71 7.06 -6.86 -18.27
C LEU A 71 8.44 -6.73 -18.91
N THR A 72 8.56 -5.78 -19.84
CA THR A 72 9.83 -5.47 -20.52
C THR A 72 10.69 -4.49 -19.73
N SER A 73 10.22 -3.98 -18.59
CA SER A 73 10.96 -3.08 -17.72
C SER A 73 12.15 -3.82 -17.13
N ASN A 74 13.37 -3.37 -17.46
CA ASN A 74 14.56 -3.79 -16.76
C ASN A 74 14.60 -3.09 -15.40
N PRO A 75 14.70 -3.84 -14.29
CA PRO A 75 14.95 -3.22 -13.00
C PRO A 75 16.23 -2.39 -13.05
N ASN A 76 16.17 -1.17 -12.50
CA ASN A 76 17.29 -0.24 -12.56
C ASN A 76 18.07 -0.30 -11.25
N LEU A 77 19.39 -0.42 -11.33
CA LEU A 77 20.24 -0.19 -10.17
C LEU A 77 20.28 1.31 -9.89
N VAL A 78 19.81 1.71 -8.72
CA VAL A 78 19.74 3.09 -8.26
C VAL A 78 20.49 3.27 -6.96
N ARG A 79 20.85 4.51 -6.64
CA ARG A 79 21.31 4.85 -5.30
C ARG A 79 20.10 4.77 -4.36
N TYR A 80 20.18 3.93 -3.34
CA TYR A 80 19.10 3.80 -2.34
C TYR A 80 19.07 5.01 -1.42
N GLY A 81 20.21 5.32 -0.81
CA GLY A 81 20.44 6.60 -0.14
C GLY A 81 19.53 6.89 1.06
N LEU A 82 18.93 5.88 1.67
CA LEU A 82 18.17 6.02 2.91
C LEU A 82 19.14 6.30 4.07
N PHE A 83 19.00 7.44 4.73
CA PHE A 83 19.86 7.80 5.86
C PHE A 83 19.55 6.93 7.08
N GLU A 84 20.50 6.84 8.01
CA GLU A 84 20.40 5.95 9.18
C GLU A 84 19.18 6.29 10.06
N GLU A 85 18.86 7.58 10.21
CA GLU A 85 17.69 8.04 10.96
C GLU A 85 16.38 7.54 10.31
N ASP A 86 16.27 7.66 8.99
CA ASP A 86 15.09 7.20 8.24
C ASP A 86 15.02 5.66 8.26
N LYS A 87 16.16 4.98 8.15
CA LYS A 87 16.23 3.52 8.21
C LYS A 87 15.66 3.00 9.53
N GLN A 88 16.00 3.61 10.66
CA GLN A 88 15.45 3.23 11.98
C GLN A 88 13.93 3.44 12.05
N LEU A 89 13.41 4.43 11.33
CA LEU A 89 11.98 4.69 11.24
C LEU A 89 11.26 3.60 10.42
N PHE A 90 11.85 3.19 9.29
CA PHE A 90 11.24 2.29 8.32
C PHE A 90 11.58 0.80 8.50
N GLU A 91 12.59 0.44 9.31
CA GLU A 91 13.06 -0.95 9.43
C GLU A 91 11.96 -1.96 9.79
N LYS A 92 10.95 -1.52 10.56
CA LYS A 92 9.83 -2.36 11.00
C LYS A 92 8.86 -2.70 9.86
N THR A 93 8.94 -2.02 8.72
CA THR A 93 8.14 -2.32 7.53
C THR A 93 8.92 -3.03 6.44
N PHE A 94 10.25 -3.16 6.57
CA PHE A 94 11.05 -3.93 5.62
C PHE A 94 10.62 -5.40 5.60
N MET A 95 10.46 -5.93 4.39
CA MET A 95 10.06 -7.32 4.17
C MET A 95 11.29 -8.13 3.76
N TYR A 96 11.96 -8.73 4.74
CA TYR A 96 13.18 -9.51 4.53
C TYR A 96 12.91 -10.82 3.78
N SER A 97 13.85 -11.20 2.90
CA SER A 97 13.87 -12.52 2.27
C SER A 97 14.02 -13.62 3.32
N PRO A 98 13.61 -14.86 3.04
CA PRO A 98 13.73 -15.97 4.00
C PRO A 98 15.16 -16.28 4.48
N ASP A 99 16.17 -15.83 3.74
CA ASP A 99 17.58 -15.95 4.09
C ASP A 99 18.22 -14.61 4.51
N SER A 100 17.41 -13.57 4.70
CA SER A 100 17.81 -12.22 5.10
C SER A 100 18.91 -11.60 4.23
N THR A 101 19.08 -12.08 2.99
CA THR A 101 20.05 -11.51 2.05
C THR A 101 19.51 -10.23 1.42
N TYR A 102 18.18 -10.13 1.31
CA TYR A 102 17.49 -8.99 0.74
C TYR A 102 16.36 -8.53 1.66
N TYR A 103 15.90 -7.30 1.45
CA TYR A 103 14.58 -6.87 1.87
C TYR A 103 13.90 -6.06 0.78
N ILE A 104 12.57 -5.98 0.88
CA ILE A 104 11.76 -5.08 0.08
C ILE A 104 11.43 -3.87 0.93
N ASP A 105 11.70 -2.69 0.37
CA ASP A 105 11.22 -1.41 0.89
C ASP A 105 10.21 -0.82 -0.08
N MET A 106 9.06 -0.39 0.45
CA MET A 106 7.98 0.24 -0.30
C MET A 106 7.47 1.51 0.37
N ASP A 107 7.98 1.84 1.56
CA ASP A 107 7.36 2.81 2.46
C ASP A 107 8.28 4.00 2.71
N SER A 108 9.60 3.88 2.52
CA SER A 108 10.53 4.99 2.76
C SER A 108 10.43 6.11 1.73
N TYR A 109 10.00 5.79 0.50
CA TYR A 109 9.89 6.77 -0.57
C TYR A 109 8.61 7.60 -0.45
N GLY A 110 8.79 8.92 -0.39
CA GLY A 110 7.71 9.90 -0.50
C GLY A 110 6.75 9.93 0.69
N LEU A 111 7.10 9.31 1.83
CA LEU A 111 6.30 9.37 3.05
C LEU A 111 6.73 10.55 3.93
N GLU A 112 5.79 11.43 4.26
CA GLU A 112 6.04 12.58 5.13
C GLU A 112 5.61 12.24 6.56
N ILE A 113 6.59 12.10 7.45
CA ILE A 113 6.40 11.88 8.88
C ILE A 113 7.12 12.98 9.65
N VAL A 114 6.44 13.55 10.65
CA VAL A 114 6.99 14.56 11.55
C VAL A 114 7.02 14.02 12.97
N GLU A 115 8.10 14.29 13.70
CA GLU A 115 8.18 14.04 15.13
C GLU A 115 7.73 15.28 15.90
N ASN A 116 6.77 15.08 16.80
CA ASN A 116 6.27 16.09 17.70
C ASN A 116 7.22 16.32 18.88
N ASN A 117 7.01 17.42 19.61
CA ASN A 117 7.82 17.76 20.80
C ASN A 117 7.78 16.71 21.92
N ASP A 118 6.74 15.86 21.94
CA ASP A 118 6.59 14.76 22.90
C ASP A 118 7.21 13.43 22.41
N GLY A 119 7.85 13.44 21.23
CA GLY A 119 8.44 12.27 20.58
C GLY A 119 7.46 11.40 19.80
N SER A 120 6.17 11.75 19.77
CA SER A 120 5.19 11.05 18.94
C SER A 120 5.41 11.35 17.45
N LEU A 121 5.04 10.41 16.60
CA LEU A 121 5.15 10.55 15.15
C LEU A 121 3.77 10.87 14.55
N GLU A 122 3.72 11.88 13.69
CA GLU A 122 2.53 12.28 12.94
C GLU A 122 2.74 12.05 11.45
N TYR A 123 1.74 11.43 10.80
CA TYR A 123 1.71 11.22 9.36
C TYR A 123 1.11 12.45 8.67
N MET A 124 1.90 13.11 7.83
CA MET A 124 1.48 14.33 7.11
C MET A 124 0.94 14.03 5.72
N GLY A 125 1.29 12.88 5.14
CA GLY A 125 0.86 12.50 3.81
C GLY A 125 1.92 11.67 3.08
N ARG A 126 1.58 11.31 1.84
CA ARG A 126 2.45 10.56 0.96
C ARG A 126 2.41 11.17 -0.44
N GLU A 127 3.55 11.16 -1.13
CA GLU A 127 3.61 11.42 -2.56
C GLU A 127 2.71 10.46 -3.35
N ILE A 128 2.26 10.92 -4.53
CA ILE A 128 1.47 10.10 -5.45
C ILE A 128 2.33 8.96 -6.01
N ASP A 129 3.61 9.20 -6.22
CA ASP A 129 4.54 8.22 -6.73
C ASP A 129 5.01 7.28 -5.61
N ILE A 130 4.92 5.98 -5.88
CA ILE A 130 5.36 4.91 -4.99
C ILE A 130 6.49 4.15 -5.66
N LYS A 131 7.57 3.94 -4.92
CA LYS A 131 8.68 3.09 -5.35
C LYS A 131 8.73 1.81 -4.56
N VAL A 132 9.09 0.73 -5.23
CA VAL A 132 9.40 -0.55 -4.59
C VAL A 132 10.84 -0.88 -4.90
N TYR A 133 11.64 -0.95 -3.85
CA TYR A 133 13.04 -1.27 -3.90
C TYR A 133 13.29 -2.70 -3.43
N LEU A 134 14.15 -3.40 -4.14
CA LEU A 134 14.82 -4.59 -3.67
C LEU A 134 16.22 -4.19 -3.21
N VAL A 135 16.46 -4.28 -1.90
CA VAL A 135 17.72 -3.89 -1.29
C VAL A 135 18.46 -5.14 -0.87
N LYS A 136 19.74 -5.24 -1.23
CA LYS A 136 20.63 -6.27 -0.72
C LYS A 136 21.19 -5.78 0.62
N VAL A 137 21.03 -6.56 1.68
CA VAL A 137 21.38 -6.14 3.06
C VAL A 137 22.84 -5.70 3.17
N ALA A 138 23.75 -6.41 2.51
CA ALA A 138 25.18 -6.09 2.51
C ALA A 138 25.54 -4.77 1.77
N GLU A 139 24.60 -4.20 1.01
CA GLU A 139 24.81 -3.02 0.16
C GLU A 139 23.79 -1.90 0.48
N GLU A 140 23.10 -2.00 1.61
CA GLU A 140 21.95 -1.15 1.95
C GLU A 140 22.28 0.35 2.01
N ASP A 141 23.50 0.73 2.40
CA ASP A 141 23.90 2.15 2.44
C ASP A 141 24.24 2.72 1.04
N SER A 142 24.20 1.89 -0.01
CA SER A 142 24.74 2.25 -1.32
C SER A 142 23.69 2.20 -2.43
N SER A 143 23.10 1.04 -2.68
CA SER A 143 22.33 0.80 -3.88
C SER A 143 21.16 -0.14 -3.64
N ALA A 144 20.14 0.03 -4.48
CA ALA A 144 18.98 -0.83 -4.53
C ALA A 144 18.60 -1.06 -5.98
N ILE A 145 17.86 -2.13 -6.22
CA ILE A 145 17.21 -2.37 -7.50
C ILE A 145 15.81 -1.78 -7.39
N GLU A 146 15.51 -0.74 -8.16
CA GLU A 146 14.15 -0.23 -8.31
C GLU A 146 13.34 -1.22 -9.15
N LEU A 147 12.47 -1.98 -8.48
CA LEU A 147 11.60 -2.94 -9.15
C LEU A 147 10.46 -2.22 -9.87
N MET A 148 9.88 -1.20 -9.25
CA MET A 148 8.82 -0.40 -9.85
C MET A 148 8.83 1.03 -9.32
N MET A 149 8.43 1.95 -10.19
CA MET A 149 7.97 3.30 -9.86
C MET A 149 6.54 3.41 -10.38
N CYS A 150 5.59 3.57 -9.46
CA CYS A 150 4.17 3.59 -9.71
C CYS A 150 3.61 4.97 -9.38
N GLY A 151 3.19 5.70 -10.41
CA GLY A 151 2.32 6.88 -10.24
C GLY A 151 0.85 6.49 -10.31
N THR A 152 -0.02 7.38 -10.79
CA THR A 152 -1.47 7.14 -10.87
C THR A 152 -1.93 5.80 -11.49
N PRO A 153 -1.23 5.17 -12.47
CA PRO A 153 -1.72 3.93 -13.09
C PRO A 153 -1.55 2.66 -12.24
N CYS A 154 -0.75 2.69 -11.18
CA CYS A 154 -0.58 1.55 -10.29
C CYS A 154 -0.34 1.96 -8.84
N PHE A 155 -0.76 1.13 -7.90
CA PHE A 155 -0.66 1.42 -6.47
C PHE A 155 -0.28 0.15 -5.72
N PRO A 156 1.02 -0.11 -5.48
CA PRO A 156 1.46 -1.27 -4.73
C PRO A 156 1.23 -1.05 -3.23
N GLU A 157 0.69 -2.04 -2.54
CA GLU A 157 0.24 -1.91 -1.15
C GLU A 157 0.92 -2.89 -0.19
N GLU A 158 1.29 -4.07 -0.69
CA GLU A 158 1.87 -5.14 0.11
C GLU A 158 2.91 -5.90 -0.72
N ALA A 159 3.91 -6.50 -0.07
CA ALA A 159 4.77 -7.46 -0.72
C ALA A 159 5.04 -8.65 0.19
N TYR A 160 5.46 -9.76 -0.40
CA TYR A 160 5.89 -10.93 0.34
C TYR A 160 6.82 -11.78 -0.51
N TRP A 161 7.68 -12.52 0.17
CA TRP A 161 8.55 -13.50 -0.46
C TRP A 161 7.80 -14.81 -0.63
N GLU A 162 7.74 -15.33 -1.86
CA GLU A 162 7.24 -16.69 -2.13
C GLU A 162 8.33 -17.72 -1.79
N ASP A 163 9.58 -17.36 -2.06
CA ASP A 163 10.78 -18.13 -1.78
C ASP A 163 12.00 -17.19 -1.64
N LYS A 164 13.23 -17.73 -1.61
CA LYS A 164 14.47 -16.93 -1.47
C LYS A 164 14.80 -16.01 -2.66
N SER A 165 14.16 -16.23 -3.79
CA SER A 165 14.45 -15.57 -5.07
C SER A 165 13.24 -14.93 -5.72
N THR A 166 12.03 -15.23 -5.26
CA THR A 166 10.79 -14.72 -5.84
C THR A 166 10.07 -13.84 -4.83
N VAL A 167 9.89 -12.57 -5.20
CA VAL A 167 9.03 -11.62 -4.49
C VAL A 167 7.73 -11.43 -5.26
N SER A 168 6.63 -11.38 -4.53
CA SER A 168 5.33 -10.96 -5.00
C SER A 168 4.97 -9.61 -4.41
N ILE A 169 4.53 -8.68 -5.26
CA ILE A 169 4.03 -7.36 -4.91
C ILE A 169 2.54 -7.35 -5.24
N LEU A 170 1.70 -6.97 -4.30
CA LEU A 170 0.26 -6.89 -4.41
C LEU A 170 -0.17 -5.43 -4.41
N GLY A 171 -1.20 -5.12 -5.19
CA GLY A 171 -1.77 -3.78 -5.24
C GLY A 171 -2.85 -3.67 -6.30
N MET A 172 -3.01 -2.46 -6.82
CA MET A 172 -4.04 -2.13 -7.79
C MET A 172 -3.42 -1.57 -9.08
N SER A 173 -4.05 -1.83 -10.23
CA SER A 173 -3.79 -1.12 -11.48
C SER A 173 -5.05 -0.38 -11.89
N TYR A 174 -4.90 0.90 -12.24
CA TYR A 174 -5.95 1.69 -12.86
C TYR A 174 -5.86 1.57 -14.38
N ASN A 175 -7.01 1.43 -15.03
CA ASN A 175 -7.13 1.42 -16.48
C ASN A 175 -7.77 2.73 -16.95
N ASP A 176 -6.96 3.64 -17.46
CA ASP A 176 -7.39 4.96 -17.93
C ASP A 176 -8.48 4.92 -19.01
N ARG A 177 -8.56 3.84 -19.80
CA ARG A 177 -9.55 3.73 -20.89
C ARG A 177 -10.93 3.37 -20.38
N THR A 178 -10.99 2.56 -19.33
CA THR A 178 -12.25 2.07 -18.78
C THR A 178 -12.62 2.78 -17.49
N GLU A 179 -11.71 3.56 -16.92
CA GLU A 179 -11.81 4.19 -15.60
C GLU A 179 -12.06 3.17 -14.47
N LYS A 180 -11.45 1.99 -14.60
CA LYS A 180 -11.65 0.86 -13.68
C LYS A 180 -10.37 0.47 -12.97
N VAL A 181 -10.51 -0.07 -11.77
CA VAL A 181 -9.40 -0.53 -10.94
C VAL A 181 -9.43 -2.04 -10.86
N TYR A 182 -8.26 -2.66 -11.06
CA TYR A 182 -8.09 -4.09 -11.03
C TYR A 182 -7.03 -4.50 -9.99
N PRO A 183 -7.34 -5.48 -9.12
CA PRO A 183 -6.33 -6.16 -8.33
C PRO A 183 -5.20 -6.64 -9.22
N THR A 184 -3.97 -6.39 -8.79
CA THR A 184 -2.78 -6.71 -9.55
C THR A 184 -1.74 -7.38 -8.66
N LEU A 185 -1.15 -8.44 -9.18
CA LEU A 185 0.00 -9.12 -8.60
C LEU A 185 1.18 -8.96 -9.56
N TRP A 186 2.29 -8.46 -9.07
CA TRP A 186 3.55 -8.45 -9.80
C TRP A 186 4.52 -9.44 -9.16
N LYS A 187 5.17 -10.27 -9.95
CA LYS A 187 6.16 -11.24 -9.48
C LYS A 187 7.51 -10.97 -10.09
N TYR A 188 8.50 -10.75 -9.25
CA TYR A 188 9.88 -10.58 -9.67
C TYR A 188 10.74 -11.74 -9.17
N ASN A 189 11.45 -12.40 -10.09
CA ASN A 189 12.40 -13.46 -9.76
C ASN A 189 13.83 -12.97 -9.96
N ILE A 190 14.58 -12.85 -8.86
CA ILE A 190 15.93 -12.27 -8.81
C ILE A 190 16.93 -13.07 -9.65
N LYS A 191 16.78 -14.41 -9.70
CA LYS A 191 17.74 -15.28 -10.42
C LYS A 191 17.61 -15.17 -11.93
N THR A 192 16.38 -15.01 -12.42
CA THR A 192 16.06 -14.96 -13.85
C THR A 192 15.88 -13.55 -14.37
N ASN A 193 15.84 -12.55 -13.47
CA ASN A 193 15.45 -11.18 -13.76
C ASN A 193 14.08 -11.08 -14.45
N ALA A 194 13.22 -12.09 -14.26
CA ALA A 194 11.89 -12.14 -14.87
C ALA A 194 10.92 -11.32 -14.02
N PHE A 195 10.23 -10.37 -14.65
CA PHE A 195 9.19 -9.58 -14.02
C PHE A 195 7.86 -9.81 -14.74
N VAL A 196 6.85 -10.30 -14.02
CA VAL A 196 5.57 -10.73 -14.61
C VAL A 196 4.41 -10.06 -13.88
N LYS A 197 3.47 -9.51 -14.64
CA LYS A 197 2.23 -8.90 -14.14
C LYS A 197 1.04 -9.82 -14.33
N PHE A 198 0.26 -10.03 -13.28
CA PHE A 198 -1.00 -10.75 -13.27
C PHE A 198 -2.10 -9.74 -12.94
N LEU A 199 -2.88 -9.37 -13.95
CA LEU A 199 -4.05 -8.50 -13.79
C LEU A 199 -5.27 -9.37 -13.51
N ALA A 200 -6.02 -9.06 -12.46
CA ALA A 200 -7.26 -9.75 -12.14
C ALA A 200 -8.29 -9.68 -13.28
N GLN A 201 -9.11 -10.72 -13.40
CA GLN A 201 -10.17 -10.77 -14.42
C GLN A 201 -11.40 -9.91 -14.07
N GLN A 202 -11.52 -9.48 -12.81
CA GLN A 202 -12.63 -8.68 -12.32
C GLN A 202 -12.10 -7.40 -11.68
N GLU A 203 -12.86 -6.32 -11.86
CA GLU A 203 -12.59 -5.03 -11.23
C GLU A 203 -12.97 -5.04 -9.75
N VAL A 204 -12.43 -4.08 -9.00
CA VAL A 204 -12.91 -3.74 -7.66
C VAL A 204 -13.66 -2.42 -7.72
N ASN A 205 -14.95 -2.45 -7.38
CA ASN A 205 -15.83 -1.28 -7.45
C ASN A 205 -15.74 -0.36 -6.23
N ASN A 206 -14.99 -0.77 -5.20
CA ASN A 206 -14.91 -0.07 -3.93
C ASN A 206 -13.50 -0.20 -3.36
N ILE A 207 -12.56 0.59 -3.89
CA ILE A 207 -11.39 0.92 -3.07
C ILE A 207 -11.95 1.85 -1.99
N GLY A 208 -12.17 1.33 -0.79
CA GLY A 208 -12.71 2.12 0.31
C GLY A 208 -11.86 3.36 0.60
N HIS A 209 -12.39 4.28 1.40
CA HIS A 209 -11.65 5.51 1.78
C HIS A 209 -10.33 5.25 2.52
N GLU A 210 -10.16 4.06 3.12
CA GLU A 210 -8.94 3.63 3.81
C GLU A 210 -8.19 2.65 2.89
N ASN A 211 -6.92 2.96 2.58
CA ASN A 211 -6.05 2.04 1.82
C ASN A 211 -5.36 1.02 2.75
N TYR A 212 -4.85 -0.08 2.19
CA TYR A 212 -4.26 -1.16 3.00
C TYR A 212 -3.01 -0.67 3.78
N PHE A 213 -2.24 0.24 3.19
CA PHE A 213 -1.05 0.82 3.81
C PHE A 213 -1.38 1.55 5.11
N GLU A 214 -2.33 2.50 5.10
CA GLU A 214 -2.74 3.26 6.28
C GLU A 214 -3.25 2.35 7.40
N LYS A 215 -4.03 1.33 7.03
CA LYS A 215 -4.64 0.43 8.00
C LYS A 215 -3.64 -0.47 8.73
N TYR A 216 -2.66 -1.00 8.01
CA TYR A 216 -1.82 -2.11 8.48
C TYR A 216 -0.31 -1.82 8.51
N ARG A 217 0.20 -0.97 7.61
CA ARG A 217 1.64 -0.72 7.47
C ARG A 217 2.06 0.56 8.18
N LEU A 218 1.33 1.66 7.99
CA LEU A 218 1.63 2.96 8.59
C LEU A 218 1.75 2.87 10.13
N LYS A 219 0.87 2.09 10.77
CA LYS A 219 0.91 1.88 12.23
C LYS A 219 2.21 1.28 12.74
N LYS A 220 2.94 0.50 11.93
CA LYS A 220 4.26 -0.05 12.32
C LYS A 220 5.33 1.03 12.35
N ILE A 221 5.19 2.04 11.49
CA ILE A 221 6.10 3.19 11.41
C ILE A 221 5.81 4.14 12.57
N LEU A 222 4.52 4.45 12.79
CA LEU A 222 4.11 5.38 13.86
C LEU A 222 4.33 4.82 15.27
N SER A 223 4.32 3.50 15.46
CA SER A 223 4.66 2.85 16.74
C SER A 223 6.17 2.56 16.92
N SER A 224 7.03 3.13 16.05
CA SER A 224 8.46 2.80 16.07
C SER A 224 9.17 3.24 17.36
N LYS A 225 8.72 4.35 17.98
CA LYS A 225 9.36 5.03 19.13
C LYS A 225 8.80 4.68 20.52
N GLU A 226 7.79 3.82 20.62
CA GLU A 226 7.34 3.33 21.94
C GLU A 226 8.35 2.31 22.49
N LYS A 227 9.36 2.79 23.22
CA LYS A 227 10.31 1.97 24.00
C LYS A 227 10.39 2.45 25.44
#